data_AF-A0A918JX30-F1
#
_entry.id   AF-A0A918JX30-F1
#
_cell.length_a   1.000
_cell.length_b   1.000
_cell.length_c   1.000
_cell.angle_alpha   90.00
_cell.angle_beta   90.00
_cell.angle_gamma   90.00
#
_symmetry.space_group_name_H-M   'P 1'
#
loop_
_entity.id
_entity.type
_entity.pdbx_description
1 polymer ?
#
loop_
_entity_poly.entity_id
_entity_poly.type
_entity_poly.pdbx_seq_one_letter_code
_entity_poly.pdbx_strand_id
1 'polypeptide(L)'
;MKIELEARDFPKFKLSTNQDLILFLIKNELLSTRFLNQLESIGFDTSSFGIDLSIVILSLMGFENRTDSFWEWYYTNLEAYVFKINTPDYEVVNSTAFDFYIVLKTKLKEEQKKG
;
A
#
# COMPACT_ATOMS: atom_id res chain seq x y z
N MET A 1 -18.97 -8.41 -20.30
CA MET A 1 -18.45 -7.05 -20.12
C MET A 1 -16.93 -7.15 -20.04
N LYS A 2 -16.21 -6.80 -21.12
CA LYS A 2 -14.76 -6.70 -21.10
C LYS A 2 -14.44 -5.33 -20.51
N ILE A 3 -13.88 -5.31 -19.31
CA ILE A 3 -13.41 -4.07 -18.70
C ILE A 3 -12.06 -3.78 -19.35
N GLU A 4 -12.06 -2.88 -20.33
CA GLU A 4 -10.82 -2.32 -20.87
C GLU A 4 -10.29 -1.34 -19.82
N LEU A 5 -9.45 -1.86 -18.94
CA LEU A 5 -8.59 -1.03 -18.09
C LEU A 5 -7.58 -0.36 -19.02
N GLU A 6 -7.90 0.86 -19.43
CA GLU A 6 -6.96 1.77 -20.10
C GLU A 6 -5.74 1.92 -19.19
N ALA A 7 -4.71 1.12 -19.46
CA ALA A 7 -3.41 1.15 -18.81
C ALA A 7 -2.65 2.41 -19.24
N ARG A 8 -3.18 3.58 -18.90
CA ARG A 8 -2.48 4.85 -19.01
C ARG A 8 -1.71 5.02 -17.72
N ASP A 9 -0.40 4.89 -17.83
CA ASP A 9 0.61 5.25 -16.83
C ASP A 9 0.89 4.24 -15.70
N PHE A 10 1.05 2.96 -16.07
CA PHE A 10 1.87 2.01 -15.31
C PHE A 10 3.25 1.85 -15.98
N PRO A 11 4.34 1.65 -15.21
CA PRO A 11 5.67 1.45 -15.77
C PRO A 11 5.64 0.29 -16.78
N LYS A 12 6.42 0.39 -17.88
CA LYS A 12 6.42 -0.49 -19.07
C LYS A 12 6.68 -1.99 -18.83
N PHE A 13 6.69 -2.46 -17.59
CA PHE A 13 6.76 -3.86 -17.24
C PHE A 13 5.34 -4.43 -17.16
N LYS A 14 5.05 -5.48 -17.94
CA LYS A 14 3.85 -6.30 -17.73
C LYS A 14 4.02 -7.06 -16.42
N LEU A 15 3.48 -6.51 -15.35
CA LEU A 15 3.33 -7.19 -14.09
C LEU A 15 2.30 -8.32 -14.24
N SER A 16 2.35 -9.33 -13.38
CA SER A 16 1.27 -10.32 -13.33
C SER A 16 -0.01 -9.66 -12.82
N THR A 17 -1.18 -10.18 -13.17
CA THR A 17 -2.48 -9.66 -12.70
C THR A 17 -2.51 -9.48 -11.18
N ASN A 18 -1.85 -10.37 -10.43
CA ASN A 18 -1.75 -10.27 -8.97
C ASN A 18 -0.87 -9.10 -8.52
N GLN A 19 0.24 -8.83 -9.21
CA GLN A 19 1.11 -7.71 -8.91
C GLN A 19 0.44 -6.36 -9.18
N ASP A 20 -0.31 -6.25 -10.28
CA ASP A 20 -1.10 -5.06 -10.60
C ASP A 20 -2.18 -4.82 -9.54
N LEU A 21 -2.89 -5.89 -9.12
CA LEU A 21 -3.87 -5.79 -8.05
C LEU A 21 -3.24 -5.37 -6.72
N ILE A 22 -2.09 -5.93 -6.34
CA ILE A 22 -1.38 -5.55 -5.11
C ILE A 22 -0.98 -4.07 -5.16
N LEU A 23 -0.42 -3.60 -6.27
CA LEU A 23 -0.04 -2.19 -6.43
C LEU A 23 -1.26 -1.27 -6.38
N PHE A 24 -2.37 -1.67 -7.00
CA PHE A 24 -3.63 -0.94 -6.92
C PHE A 24 -4.11 -0.83 -5.47
N LEU A 25 -4.10 -1.92 -4.71
CA LEU A 25 -4.52 -1.92 -3.30
C LEU A 25 -3.58 -1.06 -2.44
N ILE A 26 -2.27 -1.19 -2.62
CA ILE A 26 -1.26 -0.37 -1.91
C ILE A 26 -1.48 1.11 -2.19
N LYS A 27 -1.72 1.49 -3.46
CA LYS A 27 -2.01 2.88 -3.82
C LYS A 27 -3.24 3.39 -3.10
N ASN A 28 -4.31 2.61 -3.03
CA ASN A 28 -5.54 3.03 -2.36
C ASN A 28 -5.34 3.15 -0.84
N GLU A 29 -4.61 2.21 -0.22
CA GLU A 29 -4.25 2.27 1.20
C GLU A 29 -3.49 3.57 1.53
N LEU A 30 -2.46 3.90 0.74
CA LEU A 30 -1.68 5.12 0.93
C LEU A 30 -2.55 6.39 0.81
N LEU A 31 -3.47 6.42 -0.16
CA LEU A 31 -4.35 7.56 -0.37
C LEU A 31 -5.44 7.67 0.70
N SER A 32 -6.01 6.56 1.16
CA SER A 32 -7.02 6.55 2.23
C SER A 32 -6.40 6.97 3.56
N THR A 33 -5.23 6.44 3.92
CA THR A 33 -4.53 6.83 5.14
C THR A 33 -4.14 8.31 5.09
N ARG A 34 -3.60 8.79 3.97
CA ARG A 34 -3.33 10.23 3.80
C ARG A 34 -4.58 11.09 4.01
N PHE A 35 -5.70 10.70 3.42
CA PHE A 35 -6.95 11.43 3.53
C PHE A 35 -7.45 11.48 4.99
N LEU A 36 -7.37 10.36 5.70
CA LEU A 36 -7.74 10.32 7.13
C LEU A 36 -6.80 11.18 7.97
N ASN A 37 -5.48 11.12 7.74
CA ASN A 37 -4.51 11.96 8.45
C ASN A 37 -4.81 13.46 8.23
N GLN A 38 -5.23 13.84 7.01
CA GLN A 38 -5.66 15.21 6.71
C GLN A 38 -6.93 15.60 7.45
N LEU A 39 -7.94 14.73 7.51
CA LEU A 39 -9.17 14.97 8.28
C LEU A 39 -8.88 15.08 9.78
N GLU A 40 -8.04 14.21 10.32
CA GLU A 40 -7.63 14.25 11.72
C GLU A 40 -6.93 15.57 12.06
N SER A 41 -6.03 16.03 11.18
CA SER A 41 -5.29 17.30 11.37
C SER A 41 -6.18 18.55 11.46
N ILE A 42 -7.42 18.48 10.95
CA ILE A 42 -8.40 19.58 11.03
C ILE A 42 -9.48 19.32 12.09
N GLY A 43 -9.32 18.28 12.90
CA GLY A 43 -10.14 18.00 14.09
C GLY A 43 -11.29 17.01 13.89
N PHE A 44 -11.36 16.28 12.77
CA PHE A 44 -12.32 15.20 12.63
C PHE A 44 -11.83 13.94 13.37
N ASP A 45 -12.76 13.25 14.04
CA ASP A 45 -12.51 11.91 14.56
C ASP A 45 -12.57 10.90 13.42
N THR A 46 -11.43 10.30 13.09
CA THR A 46 -11.26 9.33 11.99
C THR A 46 -11.28 7.88 12.45
N SER A 47 -11.43 7.62 13.76
CA SER A 47 -11.31 6.30 14.38
C SER A 47 -12.23 5.22 13.77
N SER A 48 -13.35 5.63 13.18
CA SER A 48 -14.38 4.74 12.63
C SER A 48 -14.47 4.74 11.10
N PHE A 49 -13.61 5.49 10.40
CA PHE A 49 -13.70 5.72 8.95
C PHE A 49 -12.54 5.13 8.15
N GLY A 50 -11.64 4.41 8.82
CA GLY A 50 -10.51 3.69 8.21
C GLY A 50 -10.95 2.54 7.33
N ILE A 51 -10.59 2.59 6.04
CA ILE A 51 -10.53 1.39 5.21
C ILE A 51 -9.14 0.79 5.42
N ASP A 52 -9.09 -0.39 6.06
CA ASP A 52 -7.87 -1.16 6.23
C ASP A 52 -7.78 -2.23 5.13
N LEU A 53 -6.91 -2.01 4.13
CA LEU A 53 -6.62 -2.98 3.07
C LEU A 53 -5.40 -3.85 3.39
N SER A 54 -4.73 -3.61 4.51
CA SER A 54 -3.47 -4.26 4.87
C SER A 54 -3.58 -5.78 4.86
N ILE A 55 -4.65 -6.33 5.43
CA ILE A 55 -4.89 -7.79 5.50
C ILE A 55 -4.95 -8.39 4.09
N VAL A 56 -5.63 -7.73 3.15
CA VAL A 56 -5.78 -8.22 1.78
C VAL A 56 -4.47 -8.12 1.02
N ILE A 57 -3.78 -6.97 1.12
CA ILE A 57 -2.46 -6.74 0.51
C ILE A 57 -1.48 -7.83 0.96
N LEU A 58 -1.34 -8.01 2.28
CA LEU A 58 -0.40 -8.95 2.86
C LEU A 58 -0.72 -10.40 2.52
N SER A 59 -2.01 -10.75 2.41
CA SER A 59 -2.44 -12.09 1.99
C SER A 59 -2.09 -12.37 0.54
N LEU A 60 -2.37 -11.42 -0.36
CA LEU A 60 -2.02 -11.54 -1.78
C LEU A 60 -0.50 -11.58 -1.99
N MET A 61 0.27 -10.95 -1.11
CA MET A 61 1.73 -11.00 -1.14
C MET A 61 2.30 -12.32 -0.61
N GLY A 62 1.54 -13.09 0.18
CA GLY A 62 1.97 -14.37 0.75
C GLY A 62 2.58 -14.27 2.15
N PHE A 63 2.23 -13.24 2.94
CA PHE A 63 2.60 -13.19 4.35
C PHE A 63 1.71 -14.11 5.18
N GLU A 64 2.28 -15.17 5.71
CA GLU A 64 1.59 -16.19 6.51
C GLU A 64 1.62 -15.89 8.01
N ASN A 65 2.75 -15.37 8.52
CA ASN A 65 2.92 -15.02 9.92
C ASN A 65 2.90 -13.49 10.11
N ARG A 66 1.91 -12.99 10.87
CA ARG A 66 1.68 -11.56 11.10
C ARG A 66 1.57 -11.29 12.59
N THR A 67 2.72 -11.38 13.26
CA THR A 67 2.85 -11.06 14.69
C THR A 67 2.55 -9.58 14.96
N ASP A 68 2.32 -9.21 16.21
CA ASP A 68 2.11 -7.81 16.59
C ASP A 68 3.29 -6.91 16.16
N SER A 69 4.52 -7.42 16.30
CA SER A 69 5.73 -6.73 15.83
C SER A 69 5.79 -6.56 14.31
N PHE A 70 5.19 -7.47 13.55
CA PHE A 70 5.06 -7.33 12.10
C PHE A 70 4.05 -6.23 11.76
N TRP A 71 2.92 -6.17 12.47
CA TRP A 71 1.92 -5.13 12.29
C TRP A 71 2.45 -3.75 12.64
N GLU A 72 3.17 -3.62 13.76
CA GLU A 72 3.84 -2.36 14.14
C GLU A 72 4.82 -1.91 13.05
N TRP A 73 5.64 -2.83 12.53
CA TRP A 73 6.53 -2.55 11.41
C TRP A 73 5.76 -2.09 10.16
N TYR A 74 4.66 -2.78 9.82
CA TYR A 74 3.86 -2.45 8.64
C TYR A 74 3.28 -1.05 8.74
N TYR A 75 2.58 -0.74 9.83
CA TYR A 75 1.94 0.57 10.01
C TYR A 75 2.96 1.70 10.14
N THR A 76 4.11 1.46 10.78
CA THR A 76 5.21 2.44 10.81
C THR A 76 5.72 2.75 9.40
N ASN A 77 5.87 1.73 8.54
CA ASN A 77 6.27 1.97 7.15
C ASN A 77 5.14 2.64 6.35
N LEU A 78 3.89 2.24 6.53
CA LEU A 78 2.75 2.85 5.87
C LEU A 78 2.73 4.37 6.13
N GLU A 79 2.79 4.79 7.40
CA GLU A 79 2.83 6.19 7.79
C GLU A 79 4.03 6.93 7.17
N ALA A 80 5.22 6.32 7.19
CA ALA A 80 6.42 6.91 6.58
C ALA A 80 6.28 7.13 5.07
N TYR A 81 5.55 6.25 4.36
CA TYR A 81 5.30 6.38 2.93
C TYR A 81 4.14 7.34 2.63
N VAL A 82 3.11 7.39 3.48
CA VAL A 82 2.04 8.40 3.41
C VAL A 82 2.63 9.81 3.50
N PHE A 83 3.59 10.03 4.41
CA PHE A 83 4.26 11.33 4.57
C PHE A 83 5.04 11.79 3.33
N LYS A 84 5.47 10.86 2.46
CA LYS A 84 6.15 11.22 1.19
C LYS A 84 5.18 11.80 0.15
N ILE A 85 3.88 11.56 0.30
CA ILE A 85 2.85 12.02 -0.63
C ILE A 85 2.42 13.44 -0.22
N ASN A 86 3.29 14.42 -0.50
CA ASN A 86 3.04 15.83 -0.19
C ASN A 86 1.88 16.41 -1.01
N THR A 87 1.72 15.97 -2.26
CA THR A 87 0.68 16.42 -3.20
C THR A 87 0.07 15.21 -3.90
N PRO A 88 -1.21 15.25 -4.32
CA PRO A 88 -1.85 14.17 -5.08
C PRO A 88 -1.36 14.12 -6.53
N ASP A 89 -0.06 14.35 -6.75
CA ASP A 89 0.56 14.15 -8.05
C ASP A 89 0.54 12.65 -8.36
N TYR A 90 -0.05 12.32 -9.50
CA TYR A 90 -0.28 10.93 -9.91
C TYR A 90 1.02 10.14 -10.05
N GLU A 91 2.09 10.76 -10.57
CA GLU A 91 3.39 10.10 -10.73
C GLU A 91 4.07 9.87 -9.39
N VAL A 92 3.98 10.83 -8.47
CA VAL A 92 4.51 10.71 -7.10
C VAL A 92 3.80 9.60 -6.34
N VAL A 93 2.47 9.53 -6.45
CA VAL A 93 1.69 8.47 -5.79
C VAL A 93 2.05 7.10 -6.34
N ASN A 94 2.15 6.95 -7.67
CA ASN A 94 2.48 5.67 -8.29
C ASN A 94 3.90 5.21 -7.96
N SER A 95 4.88 6.10 -8.00
CA SER A 95 6.27 5.78 -7.62
C SER A 95 6.37 5.42 -6.13
N THR A 96 5.71 6.16 -5.25
CA THR A 96 5.65 5.87 -3.80
C THR A 96 5.00 4.51 -3.51
N ALA A 97 3.90 4.18 -4.20
CA ALA A 97 3.24 2.89 -4.07
C ALA A 97 4.15 1.73 -4.52
N PHE A 98 4.88 1.93 -5.62
CA PHE A 98 5.84 0.94 -6.10
C PHE A 98 7.00 0.75 -5.12
N ASP A 99 7.57 1.83 -4.59
CA ASP A 99 8.64 1.76 -3.59
C ASP A 99 8.18 1.02 -2.33
N PHE A 100 6.97 1.30 -1.85
CA PHE A 100 6.41 0.59 -0.70
C PHE A 100 6.20 -0.91 -1.01
N TYR A 101 5.74 -1.26 -2.21
CA TYR A 101 5.68 -2.65 -2.67
C TYR A 101 7.06 -3.34 -2.64
N ILE A 102 8.14 -2.65 -3.03
CA ILE A 102 9.50 -3.19 -2.96
C ILE A 102 9.93 -3.43 -1.50
N VAL A 103 9.58 -2.54 -0.57
CA VAL A 103 9.82 -2.74 0.88
C VAL A 103 9.10 -3.99 1.37
N LEU A 104 7.81 -4.14 1.05
CA LEU A 104 7.03 -5.31 1.42
C LEU A 104 7.61 -6.60 0.81
N LYS A 105 8.05 -6.58 -0.45
CA LYS A 105 8.70 -7.75 -1.08
C LYS A 105 10.03 -8.10 -0.43
N THR A 106 10.80 -7.11 0.01
CA THR A 106 12.07 -7.33 0.71
C THR A 106 11.81 -7.97 2.07
N LYS A 107 10.85 -7.44 2.84
CA LYS A 107 10.43 -8.00 4.11
C LYS A 107 9.92 -9.44 3.98
N LEU A 108 9.11 -9.74 2.97
CA LEU A 108 8.62 -11.10 2.72
C LEU A 108 9.77 -12.09 2.56
N LYS A 109 10.80 -11.72 1.78
CA LYS A 109 11.99 -12.56 1.59
C LYS A 109 12.78 -12.77 2.88
N GLU A 110 12.80 -11.79 3.77
CA GLU A 110 13.45 -11.93 5.08
C GLU A 110 12.69 -12.90 5.98
N GLU A 111 11.36 -12.80 6.03
CA GLU A 111 10.53 -13.71 6.82
C GLU A 111 10.59 -15.14 6.29
N GLN A 112 10.62 -15.34 4.97
CA GLN A 112 10.79 -16.65 4.33
C GLN A 112 12.16 -17.28 4.54
N LYS A 113 13.18 -16.51 4.93
CA LYS A 113 14.51 -17.05 5.28
C LYS A 113 14.62 -17.47 6.74
N LYS A 114 13.67 -17.04 7.59
CA LYS A 114 13.64 -17.32 9.02
C LYS A 114 12.82 -18.57 9.37
N GLY A 115 11.94 -19.01 8.47
CA GLY A 115 11.22 -20.29 8.53
C GLY A 115 11.99 -21.39 7.82
#